data_AF-A0AAV5AIH1-F1
#
_entry.id   AF-A0AAV5AIH1-F1
#
_cell.length_a   1.000
_cell.length_b   1.000
_cell.length_c   1.000
_cell.angle_alpha   90.00
_cell.angle_beta   90.00
_cell.angle_gamma   90.00
#
_symmetry.space_group_name_H-M   'P 1'
#
loop_
_entity.id
_entity.type
_entity.pdbx_description
1 polymer ?
#
loop_
_entity_poly.entity_id
_entity_poly.type
_entity_poly.pdbx_seq_one_letter_code
_entity_poly.pdbx_strand_id
1 'polypeptide(L)'
;MGSANFNDRSQRGDGDSEIALVVEDTDRIESSMDGQQYMASRFAATLRRKLYRGLCPIIGTFDSLRQICCCLEHLGLISPQNVHGKDQERTSFMHPAPIPNEDETGLEEDAIVADPLSPDLLALWQSTAKKNRDIYTELFMPVPTDLVQNISVYKSYKPKVKYGHLIPQISLERAKQKLGQVRGQLVEMPLLFLIDEKEITDNPEWSVLNPTLPIYL
;
A
#
# COMPACT_ATOMS: atom_id res chain seq x y z
N MET A 1 -13.99 3.54 10.14
CA MET A 1 -13.92 2.33 9.28
C MET A 1 -15.31 2.08 8.72
N GLY A 2 -15.47 1.73 7.46
CA GLY A 2 -16.81 1.57 6.88
C GLY A 2 -16.76 1.06 5.44
N SER A 3 -17.94 0.94 4.83
CA SER A 3 -18.10 0.58 3.42
C SER A 3 -18.09 1.80 2.49
N ALA A 4 -18.34 2.99 3.03
CA ALA A 4 -18.44 4.22 2.25
C ALA A 4 -17.10 4.59 1.57
N ASN A 5 -17.12 4.63 0.24
CA ASN A 5 -16.01 5.15 -0.56
C ASN A 5 -16.03 6.69 -0.59
N PHE A 6 -14.88 7.31 -0.89
CA PHE A 6 -14.83 8.75 -1.14
C PHE A 6 -15.35 9.10 -2.53
N ASN A 7 -16.67 9.07 -2.71
CA ASN A 7 -17.38 9.53 -3.90
C ASN A 7 -18.81 9.96 -3.54
N ASP A 8 -19.49 10.67 -4.46
CA ASP A 8 -20.88 11.13 -4.23
C ASP A 8 -21.86 9.98 -4.00
N ARG A 9 -21.64 8.84 -4.66
CA ARG A 9 -22.50 7.66 -4.56
C ARG A 9 -22.59 7.11 -3.14
N SER A 10 -21.48 7.11 -2.41
CA SER A 10 -21.40 6.64 -1.03
C SER A 10 -21.63 7.77 0.00
N GLN A 11 -21.35 9.03 -0.32
CA GLN A 11 -21.36 10.14 0.65
C GLN A 11 -22.66 10.94 0.71
N ARG A 12 -23.47 10.99 -0.36
CA ARG A 12 -24.68 11.83 -0.40
C ARG A 12 -25.84 11.32 0.45
N GLY A 13 -25.86 10.02 0.77
CA GLY A 13 -26.92 9.37 1.54
C GLY A 13 -28.20 9.06 0.74
N ASP A 14 -28.37 9.60 -0.47
CA ASP A 14 -29.41 9.21 -1.44
C ASP A 14 -28.89 8.28 -2.56
N GLY A 15 -27.61 7.89 -2.49
CA GLY A 15 -26.97 6.92 -3.37
C GLY A 15 -27.04 5.50 -2.83
N ASP A 16 -25.88 4.86 -2.65
CA ASP A 16 -25.80 3.50 -2.11
C ASP A 16 -25.98 3.50 -0.58
N SER A 17 -26.53 2.40 -0.05
CA SER A 17 -26.62 2.18 1.39
C SER A 17 -25.26 1.84 1.97
N GLU A 18 -24.73 2.72 2.81
CA GLU A 18 -23.41 2.57 3.44
C GLU A 18 -23.49 2.46 4.96
N ILE A 19 -22.48 1.84 5.57
CA ILE A 19 -22.31 1.79 7.02
C ILE A 19 -20.89 2.22 7.41
N ALA A 20 -20.77 3.00 8.47
CA ALA A 20 -19.50 3.43 9.02
C ALA A 20 -19.51 3.38 10.55
N LEU A 21 -18.34 3.05 11.11
CA LEU A 21 -18.03 3.06 12.52
C LEU A 21 -16.97 4.12 12.78
N VAL A 22 -17.27 5.05 13.68
CA VAL A 22 -16.32 6.03 14.25
C VAL A 22 -15.87 5.50 15.60
N VAL A 23 -14.57 5.37 15.79
CA VAL A 23 -13.96 4.88 17.03
C VAL A 23 -13.18 6.03 17.64
N GLU A 24 -13.67 6.54 18.76
CA GLU A 24 -12.97 7.51 19.59
C GLU A 24 -12.49 6.81 20.85
N ASP A 25 -11.18 6.62 20.94
CA ASP A 25 -10.56 5.89 22.03
C ASP A 25 -10.08 6.86 23.11
N THR A 26 -10.40 6.53 24.37
CA THR A 26 -9.96 7.27 25.55
C THR A 26 -8.61 6.81 26.06
N ASP A 27 -8.19 5.57 25.73
CA ASP A 27 -6.88 5.04 26.10
C ASP A 27 -5.79 5.68 25.24
N ARG A 28 -4.70 6.08 25.89
CA ARG A 28 -3.61 6.86 25.29
C ARG A 28 -2.29 6.12 25.45
N ILE A 29 -1.48 6.16 24.40
CA ILE A 29 -0.10 5.65 24.40
C ILE A 29 0.88 6.79 24.12
N GLU A 30 2.08 6.66 24.67
CA GLU A 30 3.18 7.54 24.33
C GLU A 30 3.57 7.36 22.85
N SER A 31 3.75 8.47 22.16
CA SER A 31 4.12 8.56 20.76
C SER A 31 4.91 9.84 20.54
N SER A 32 5.33 10.06 19.30
CA SER A 32 5.79 11.36 18.83
C SER A 32 4.98 11.84 17.62
N MET A 33 4.94 13.15 17.43
CA MET A 33 4.44 13.82 16.22
C MET A 33 5.37 14.99 15.92
N ASP A 34 6.02 14.95 14.75
CA ASP A 34 6.98 15.98 14.31
C ASP A 34 8.13 16.18 15.33
N GLY A 35 8.64 15.06 15.86
CA GLY A 35 9.72 15.05 16.86
C GLY A 35 9.32 15.49 18.27
N GLN A 36 8.07 15.90 18.48
CA GLN A 36 7.56 16.29 19.80
C GLN A 36 6.85 15.11 20.48
N GLN A 37 6.95 15.03 21.81
CA GLN A 37 6.21 14.03 22.60
C GLN A 37 4.70 14.27 22.47
N TYR A 38 3.94 13.19 22.20
CA TYR A 38 2.50 13.26 21.96
C TYR A 38 1.77 12.03 22.52
N MET A 39 0.61 12.25 23.14
CA MET A 39 -0.26 11.18 23.65
C MET A 39 -1.31 10.79 22.60
N ALA A 40 -1.00 9.74 21.84
CA ALA A 40 -1.88 9.24 20.79
C ALA A 40 -2.93 8.27 21.33
N SER A 41 -4.13 8.24 20.75
CA SER A 41 -5.13 7.21 21.06
C SER A 41 -4.62 5.82 20.67
N ARG A 42 -4.70 4.84 21.59
CA ARG A 42 -4.12 3.51 21.40
C ARG A 42 -4.63 2.84 20.13
N PHE A 43 -5.95 2.82 19.94
CA PHE A 43 -6.56 2.16 18.78
C PHE A 43 -6.05 2.74 17.45
N ALA A 44 -6.14 4.06 17.26
CA ALA A 44 -5.74 4.68 16.00
C ALA A 44 -4.23 4.58 15.74
N ALA A 45 -3.41 4.74 16.79
CA ALA A 45 -1.97 4.66 16.67
C ALA A 45 -1.50 3.24 16.30
N THR A 46 -1.98 2.22 17.01
CA THR A 46 -1.63 0.83 16.74
C THR A 46 -2.11 0.35 15.37
N LEU A 47 -3.33 0.72 14.96
CA LEU A 47 -3.84 0.42 13.62
C LEU A 47 -2.97 1.04 12.52
N ARG A 48 -2.64 2.34 12.64
CA ARG A 48 -1.77 3.02 11.67
C ARG A 48 -0.38 2.39 11.63
N ARG A 49 0.25 2.17 12.78
CA ARG A 49 1.60 1.59 12.85
C ARG A 49 1.63 0.16 12.28
N LYS A 50 0.56 -0.62 12.44
CA LYS A 50 0.39 -1.89 11.72
C LYS A 50 0.41 -1.68 10.21
N LEU A 51 -0.54 -0.91 9.66
CA LEU A 51 -0.62 -0.65 8.22
C LEU A 51 0.71 -0.17 7.60
N TYR A 52 1.50 0.63 8.32
CA TYR A 52 2.83 1.04 7.86
C TYR A 52 3.84 -0.10 7.84
N ARG A 53 3.92 -0.92 8.90
CA ARG A 53 4.97 -1.93 9.11
C ARG A 53 4.89 -3.13 8.19
N GLY A 54 3.71 -3.50 7.71
CA GLY A 54 3.46 -4.90 7.33
C GLY A 54 4.39 -5.62 6.37
N LEU A 55 4.19 -6.93 6.40
CA LEU A 55 5.04 -8.02 5.91
C LEU A 55 5.83 -7.73 4.61
N CYS A 56 7.14 -7.92 4.67
CA CYS A 56 7.96 -8.15 3.47
C CYS A 56 8.25 -9.65 3.35
N PRO A 57 8.00 -10.28 2.20
CA PRO A 57 8.70 -11.50 1.88
C PRO A 57 10.15 -11.16 1.52
N ILE A 58 11.09 -12.05 1.90
CA ILE A 58 12.50 -12.14 1.46
C ILE A 58 13.54 -11.49 2.40
N ILE A 59 13.92 -12.25 3.43
CA ILE A 59 15.31 -12.47 3.82
C ILE A 59 15.48 -13.99 3.97
N GLY A 60 15.83 -14.69 2.89
CA GLY A 60 16.00 -16.15 2.90
C GLY A 60 16.36 -16.68 1.52
N THR A 61 17.35 -17.58 1.48
CA THR A 61 17.91 -18.20 0.27
C THR A 61 16.83 -18.83 -0.61
N PHE A 62 16.85 -18.46 -1.89
CA PHE A 62 15.97 -18.95 -2.95
C PHE A 62 16.25 -20.43 -3.24
N ASP A 63 15.72 -21.33 -2.42
CA ASP A 63 15.62 -22.75 -2.78
C ASP A 63 14.19 -23.26 -2.61
N SER A 64 13.72 -23.89 -3.69
CA SER A 64 12.42 -24.53 -3.89
C SER A 64 11.19 -23.63 -4.10
N LEU A 65 10.56 -23.88 -5.25
CA LEU A 65 9.40 -23.22 -5.84
C LEU A 65 8.12 -23.36 -5.00
N ARG A 66 7.31 -22.28 -5.03
CA ARG A 66 5.92 -22.14 -4.55
C ARG A 66 5.76 -21.71 -3.09
N GLN A 67 5.95 -20.41 -2.79
CA GLN A 67 5.41 -19.84 -1.55
C GLN A 67 5.19 -18.33 -1.66
N ILE A 68 4.02 -17.92 -2.16
CA ILE A 68 3.53 -16.55 -1.96
C ILE A 68 2.64 -16.62 -0.72
N CYS A 69 3.19 -16.33 0.45
CA CYS A 69 2.40 -16.14 1.65
C CYS A 69 1.95 -14.68 1.71
N CYS A 70 0.66 -14.45 1.49
CA CYS A 70 0.01 -13.15 1.58
C CYS A 70 -0.30 -12.81 3.04
N CYS A 71 0.58 -12.03 3.67
CA CYS A 71 0.16 -10.98 4.60
C CYS A 71 0.83 -9.70 4.06
N LEU A 72 0.17 -8.56 4.08
CA LEU A 72 0.46 -7.45 3.14
C LEU A 72 0.37 -6.13 3.89
N GLU A 73 1.47 -5.41 4.16
CA GLU A 73 1.37 -3.95 4.40
C GLU A 73 2.63 -3.20 3.92
N HIS A 74 2.62 -1.86 4.06
CA HIS A 74 3.20 -0.96 3.06
C HIS A 74 4.74 -0.94 2.95
N LEU A 75 5.46 -0.94 4.08
CA LEU A 75 6.93 -0.75 4.10
C LEU A 75 7.74 -2.05 4.16
N GLY A 76 7.13 -3.17 4.49
CA GLY A 76 7.87 -4.43 4.51
C GLY A 76 8.81 -4.61 5.71
N LEU A 77 8.45 -4.11 6.89
CA LEU A 77 9.32 -4.14 8.07
C LEU A 77 9.22 -5.46 8.86
N ILE A 78 8.13 -6.21 8.72
CA ILE A 78 7.93 -7.48 9.44
C ILE A 78 8.59 -8.65 8.72
N SER A 79 9.20 -9.55 9.50
CA SER A 79 9.83 -10.79 9.02
C SER A 79 8.87 -11.74 8.28
N PRO A 80 9.34 -12.52 7.28
CA PRO A 80 8.52 -13.48 6.56
C PRO A 80 7.95 -14.60 7.46
N GLN A 81 6.66 -14.92 7.30
CA GLN A 81 6.01 -16.03 8.00
C GLN A 81 6.08 -17.33 7.18
N ASN A 82 6.59 -18.41 7.77
CA ASN A 82 6.79 -19.71 7.12
C ASN A 82 5.60 -20.68 7.32
N VAL A 83 4.67 -20.74 6.36
CA VAL A 83 3.44 -21.57 6.42
C VAL A 83 3.69 -23.09 6.38
N HIS A 84 4.92 -23.53 6.12
CA HIS A 84 5.25 -24.96 5.96
C HIS A 84 6.05 -25.57 7.11
N GLY A 85 6.36 -24.80 8.16
CA GLY A 85 6.92 -25.35 9.39
C GLY A 85 5.85 -26.19 10.12
N LYS A 86 6.16 -27.45 10.44
CA LYS A 86 5.30 -28.30 11.27
C LYS A 86 5.13 -27.76 12.69
N ASP A 87 6.00 -26.83 13.10
CA ASP A 87 6.09 -26.23 14.43
C ASP A 87 5.79 -24.72 14.42
N GLN A 88 4.83 -24.25 13.62
CA GLN A 88 4.35 -22.88 13.79
C GLN A 88 3.50 -22.80 15.07
N GLU A 89 4.05 -22.15 16.09
CA GLU A 89 3.27 -21.72 17.25
C GLU A 89 2.20 -20.73 16.79
N ARG A 90 0.95 -20.97 17.22
CA ARG A 90 -0.16 -20.06 16.93
C ARG A 90 0.10 -18.74 17.65
N THR A 91 0.10 -17.63 16.91
CA THR A 91 0.23 -16.30 17.53
C THR A 91 -1.10 -15.85 18.12
N SER A 92 -1.05 -14.94 19.10
CA SER A 92 -2.25 -14.30 19.67
C SER A 92 -3.21 -13.72 18.60
N PHE A 93 -2.67 -13.23 17.48
CA PHE A 93 -3.44 -12.71 16.33
C PHE A 93 -4.27 -13.76 15.57
N MET A 94 -3.97 -15.05 15.74
CA MET A 94 -4.73 -16.13 15.12
C MET A 94 -5.88 -16.61 15.99
N HIS A 95 -6.03 -16.05 17.19
CA HIS A 95 -7.10 -16.38 18.10
C HIS A 95 -8.31 -15.46 17.89
N PRO A 96 -9.54 -16.00 17.97
CA PRO A 96 -10.73 -15.15 17.99
C PRO A 96 -10.80 -14.38 19.32
N ALA A 97 -11.61 -13.32 19.34
CA ALA A 97 -12.03 -12.71 20.60
C ALA A 97 -12.60 -13.79 21.56
N PRO A 98 -12.33 -13.72 22.87
CA PRO A 98 -11.86 -12.55 23.62
C PRO A 98 -10.35 -12.51 23.89
N ILE A 99 -9.54 -13.38 23.28
CA ILE A 99 -8.10 -13.44 23.55
C ILE A 99 -7.46 -12.13 23.04
N PRO A 100 -6.80 -11.34 23.91
CA PRO A 100 -6.17 -10.11 23.48
C PRO A 100 -4.96 -10.42 22.60
N ASN A 101 -4.77 -9.58 21.59
CA ASN A 101 -3.55 -9.59 20.78
C ASN A 101 -2.36 -9.14 21.62
N GLU A 102 -1.18 -9.69 21.33
CA GLU A 102 0.07 -9.21 21.91
C GLU A 102 0.31 -7.73 21.60
N ASP A 103 0.82 -7.01 22.60
CA ASP A 103 1.22 -5.62 22.44
C ASP A 103 2.57 -5.57 21.73
N GLU A 104 2.54 -5.13 20.48
CA GLU A 104 3.72 -4.95 19.63
C GLU A 104 4.27 -3.52 19.70
N THR A 105 3.72 -2.66 20.58
CA THR A 105 4.23 -1.29 20.76
C THR A 105 5.62 -1.33 21.38
N GLY A 106 6.53 -0.52 20.84
CA GLY A 106 7.92 -0.44 21.32
C GLY A 106 8.90 -1.44 20.69
N LEU A 107 8.44 -2.29 19.75
CA LEU A 107 9.36 -3.02 18.87
C LEU A 107 10.18 -2.04 18.01
N GLU A 108 11.37 -2.46 17.55
CA GLU A 108 12.24 -1.62 16.72
C GLU A 108 11.53 -1.18 15.42
N GLU A 109 10.77 -2.09 14.81
CA GLU A 109 9.98 -1.78 13.61
C GLU A 109 8.82 -0.82 13.89
N ASP A 110 8.26 -0.86 15.12
CA ASP A 110 7.21 0.07 15.56
C ASP A 110 7.77 1.47 15.79
N ALA A 111 8.98 1.57 16.35
CA ALA A 111 9.65 2.84 16.60
C ALA A 111 9.90 3.63 15.30
N ILE A 112 10.28 2.95 14.22
CA ILE A 112 10.52 3.58 12.90
C ILE A 112 9.27 4.29 12.39
N VAL A 113 8.09 3.70 12.61
CA VAL A 113 6.82 4.23 12.09
C VAL A 113 6.05 5.01 13.15
N ALA A 114 6.58 5.17 14.36
CA ALA A 114 5.86 5.75 15.49
C ALA A 114 5.46 7.21 15.23
N ASP A 115 6.37 8.00 14.64
CA ASP A 115 6.13 9.39 14.25
C ASP A 115 5.65 9.50 12.79
N PRO A 116 4.36 9.76 12.54
CA PRO A 116 3.82 9.87 11.18
C PRO A 116 4.30 11.12 10.43
N LEU A 117 4.80 12.14 11.12
CA LEU A 117 5.21 13.43 10.54
C LEU A 117 6.73 13.57 10.45
N SER A 118 7.49 12.57 10.91
CA SER A 118 8.95 12.64 10.83
C SER A 118 9.45 12.71 9.38
N PRO A 119 10.47 13.55 9.11
CA PRO A 119 11.08 13.62 7.79
C PRO A 119 11.71 12.28 7.39
N ASP A 120 12.21 11.51 8.36
CA ASP A 120 12.81 10.20 8.13
C ASP A 120 11.79 9.18 7.62
N LEU A 121 10.61 9.11 8.24
CA LEU A 121 9.54 8.23 7.79
C LEU A 121 9.04 8.64 6.40
N LEU A 122 8.89 9.95 6.15
CA LEU A 122 8.47 10.46 4.84
C LEU A 122 9.50 10.10 3.75
N ALA A 123 10.79 10.27 4.02
CA ALA A 123 11.86 9.89 3.11
C ALA A 123 11.89 8.37 2.85
N LEU A 124 11.69 7.56 3.90
CA LEU A 124 11.58 6.11 3.78
C LEU A 124 10.38 5.72 2.90
N TRP A 125 9.21 6.33 3.14
CA TRP A 125 7.99 6.10 2.39
C TRP A 125 8.17 6.42 0.90
N GLN A 126 8.62 7.63 0.59
CA GLN A 126 8.82 8.08 -0.79
C GLN A 126 9.89 7.27 -1.52
N SER A 127 11.04 7.01 -0.87
CA SER A 127 12.13 6.26 -1.49
C SER A 127 11.76 4.80 -1.75
N THR A 128 10.98 4.17 -0.86
CA THR A 128 10.47 2.80 -1.04
C THR A 128 9.46 2.76 -2.19
N ALA A 129 8.51 3.70 -2.21
CA ALA A 129 7.51 3.82 -3.28
C ALA A 129 8.16 3.96 -4.66
N LYS A 130 9.15 4.85 -4.76
CA LYS A 130 9.90 5.13 -5.99
C LYS A 130 10.70 3.91 -6.47
N LYS A 131 11.49 3.29 -5.58
CA LYS A 131 12.29 2.09 -5.92
C LYS A 131 11.40 0.95 -6.42
N ASN A 132 10.29 0.69 -5.72
CA ASN A 132 9.35 -0.35 -6.11
C ASN A 132 8.74 -0.05 -7.49
N ARG A 133 8.29 1.19 -7.73
CA ARG A 133 7.76 1.61 -9.03
C ARG A 133 8.79 1.39 -10.14
N ASP A 134 10.04 1.81 -9.93
CA ASP A 134 11.08 1.70 -10.95
C ASP A 134 11.39 0.22 -11.28
N ILE A 135 11.42 -0.65 -10.26
CA ILE A 135 11.60 -2.11 -10.44
C ILE A 135 10.42 -2.72 -11.20
N TYR A 136 9.18 -2.41 -10.80
CA TYR A 136 8.00 -2.95 -11.49
C TYR A 136 7.94 -2.46 -12.94
N THR A 137 8.30 -1.20 -13.18
CA THR A 137 8.36 -0.61 -14.52
C THR A 137 9.38 -1.33 -15.40
N GLU A 138 10.58 -1.59 -14.87
CA GLU A 138 11.62 -2.33 -15.59
C GLU A 138 11.19 -3.77 -15.90
N LEU A 139 10.54 -4.46 -14.97
CA LEU A 139 10.27 -5.90 -15.08
C LEU A 139 8.98 -6.25 -15.84
N PHE A 140 7.94 -5.43 -15.69
CA PHE A 140 6.59 -5.75 -16.12
C PHE A 140 5.97 -4.71 -17.05
N MET A 141 6.52 -3.49 -17.14
CA MET A 141 5.90 -2.35 -17.83
C MET A 141 4.38 -2.24 -17.50
N PRO A 142 4.03 -2.06 -16.21
CA PRO A 142 2.65 -2.02 -15.78
C PRO A 142 1.98 -0.72 -16.23
N VAL A 143 0.65 -0.75 -16.25
CA VAL A 143 -0.21 0.41 -16.43
C VAL A 143 -1.15 0.48 -15.22
N PRO A 144 -1.48 1.66 -14.68
CA PRO A 144 -1.13 3.01 -15.17
C PRO A 144 0.34 3.42 -14.94
N THR A 145 0.86 4.39 -15.72
CA THR A 145 2.23 4.93 -15.61
C THR A 145 2.35 6.33 -16.21
N ASP A 146 3.21 7.19 -15.65
CA ASP A 146 3.46 8.55 -16.16
C ASP A 146 4.18 8.57 -17.52
N LEU A 147 4.73 7.43 -17.95
CA LEU A 147 5.35 7.27 -19.27
C LEU A 147 4.32 7.28 -20.41
N VAL A 148 3.04 7.07 -20.09
CA VAL A 148 1.96 6.92 -21.06
C VAL A 148 0.97 8.07 -20.91
N GLN A 149 1.20 9.15 -21.66
CA GLN A 149 0.40 10.38 -21.58
C GLN A 149 -0.80 10.40 -22.53
N ASN A 150 -0.85 9.49 -23.51
CA ASN A 150 -1.96 9.36 -24.45
C ASN A 150 -2.17 7.90 -24.92
N ILE A 151 -3.33 7.64 -25.54
CA ILE A 151 -3.76 6.33 -26.04
C ILE A 151 -2.83 5.83 -27.16
N SER A 152 -2.27 6.73 -27.96
CA SER A 152 -1.33 6.35 -29.02
C SER A 152 -0.04 5.76 -28.43
N VAL A 153 0.52 6.41 -27.41
CA VAL A 153 1.66 5.90 -26.64
C VAL A 153 1.28 4.61 -25.91
N TYR A 154 0.09 4.53 -25.30
CA TYR A 154 -0.40 3.32 -24.63
C TYR A 154 -0.36 2.09 -25.55
N LYS A 155 -0.84 2.22 -26.78
CA LYS A 155 -0.86 1.14 -27.77
C LYS A 155 0.55 0.65 -28.12
N SER A 156 1.54 1.54 -28.16
CA SER A 156 2.93 1.19 -28.40
C SER A 156 3.67 0.65 -27.17
N TYR A 157 3.30 1.12 -25.97
CA TYR A 157 3.92 0.77 -24.70
C TYR A 157 3.53 -0.63 -24.23
N LYS A 158 2.27 -1.05 -24.46
CA LYS A 158 1.75 -2.33 -23.97
C LYS A 158 2.56 -3.51 -24.52
N PRO A 159 3.24 -4.29 -23.66
CA PRO A 159 4.00 -5.44 -24.13
C PRO A 159 3.03 -6.52 -24.65
N LYS A 160 3.46 -7.24 -25.70
CA LYS A 160 2.71 -8.38 -26.27
C LYS A 160 2.88 -9.65 -25.40
N VAL A 161 2.70 -9.51 -24.10
CA VAL A 161 2.75 -10.61 -23.13
C VAL A 161 1.44 -10.69 -22.34
N LYS A 162 1.18 -11.84 -21.74
CA LYS A 162 0.06 -11.99 -20.80
C LYS A 162 0.29 -11.09 -19.59
N TYR A 163 -0.80 -10.60 -19.02
CA TYR A 163 -0.76 -9.81 -17.78
C TYR A 163 0.00 -10.54 -16.67
N GLY A 164 0.79 -9.79 -15.89
CA GLY A 164 1.60 -10.33 -14.78
C GLY A 164 2.83 -11.14 -15.19
N HIS A 165 3.16 -11.22 -16.48
CA HIS A 165 4.36 -11.91 -16.95
C HIS A 165 5.51 -10.92 -17.14
N LEU A 166 6.73 -11.41 -16.92
CA LEU A 166 7.94 -10.65 -17.20
C LEU A 166 8.03 -10.31 -18.69
N ILE A 167 8.65 -9.18 -18.97
CA ILE A 167 8.98 -8.78 -20.32
C ILE A 167 9.95 -9.82 -20.91
N PRO A 168 9.78 -10.27 -22.18
CA PRO A 168 10.52 -11.42 -22.72
C PRO A 168 12.04 -11.23 -22.76
N GLN A 169 12.52 -9.98 -22.70
CA GLN A 169 13.95 -9.66 -22.77
C GLN A 169 14.69 -9.80 -21.43
N ILE A 170 14.01 -10.16 -20.33
CA ILE A 170 14.61 -10.18 -18.99
C ILE A 170 14.94 -11.61 -18.57
N SER A 171 16.19 -11.84 -18.14
CA SER A 171 16.63 -13.12 -17.60
C SER A 171 16.04 -13.38 -16.21
N LEU A 172 15.84 -14.66 -15.87
CA LEU A 172 15.34 -15.07 -14.55
C LEU A 172 16.25 -14.59 -13.41
N GLU A 173 17.56 -14.62 -13.61
CA GLU A 173 18.55 -14.15 -12.63
C GLU A 173 18.40 -12.65 -12.35
N ARG A 174 18.29 -11.84 -13.40
CA ARG A 174 18.07 -10.39 -13.26
C ARG A 174 16.73 -10.10 -12.58
N ALA A 175 15.67 -10.82 -12.96
CA ALA A 175 14.37 -10.69 -12.33
C ALA A 175 14.44 -10.98 -10.82
N LYS A 176 15.09 -12.08 -10.41
CA LYS A 176 15.30 -12.40 -8.99
C LYS A 176 16.12 -11.34 -8.26
N GLN A 177 17.21 -10.86 -8.87
CA GLN A 177 18.07 -9.82 -8.28
C GLN A 177 17.31 -8.51 -8.06
N LYS A 178 16.47 -8.11 -9.03
CA LYS A 178 15.67 -6.88 -8.95
C LYS A 178 14.51 -7.03 -7.97
N LEU A 179 13.77 -8.14 -8.02
CA LEU A 179 12.67 -8.42 -7.10
C LEU A 179 13.13 -8.55 -5.65
N GLY A 180 14.35 -9.03 -5.40
CA GLY A 180 14.92 -9.07 -4.04
C GLY A 180 15.19 -7.68 -3.42
N GLN A 181 15.14 -6.61 -4.22
CA GLN A 181 15.29 -5.23 -3.73
C GLN A 181 13.94 -4.59 -3.38
N VAL A 182 12.82 -5.19 -3.81
CA VAL A 182 11.47 -4.68 -3.52
C VAL A 182 11.19 -4.88 -2.04
N ARG A 183 10.71 -3.82 -1.37
CA ARG A 183 10.30 -3.86 0.04
C ARG A 183 8.86 -3.39 0.16
N GLY A 184 8.02 -4.20 0.79
CA GLY A 184 6.59 -3.91 0.91
C GLY A 184 5.89 -3.84 -0.45
N GLN A 185 4.80 -3.06 -0.52
CA GLN A 185 3.94 -2.95 -1.71
C GLN A 185 3.66 -1.52 -2.14
N LEU A 186 4.23 -0.56 -1.40
CA LEU A 186 4.05 0.83 -1.71
C LEU A 186 4.64 1.13 -3.09
N VAL A 187 3.85 1.80 -3.93
CA VAL A 187 4.25 2.31 -5.25
C VAL A 187 3.71 3.71 -5.41
N GLU A 188 4.46 4.58 -6.09
CA GLU A 188 3.96 5.93 -6.38
C GLU A 188 2.78 5.85 -7.34
N MET A 189 1.70 6.57 -7.02
CA MET A 189 0.54 6.68 -7.90
C MET A 189 0.91 7.58 -9.09
N PRO A 190 0.77 7.10 -10.34
CA PRO A 190 1.03 7.92 -11.52
C PRO A 190 -0.06 8.98 -11.67
N LEU A 191 0.34 10.24 -11.77
CA LEU A 191 -0.57 11.40 -11.89
C LEU A 191 -0.71 11.90 -13.33
N LEU A 192 0.22 11.51 -14.22
CA LEU A 192 0.30 11.99 -15.60
C LEU A 192 -0.18 10.95 -16.62
N PHE A 193 -0.71 9.81 -16.14
CA PHE A 193 -1.25 8.78 -17.01
C PHE A 193 -2.46 9.31 -17.80
N LEU A 194 -2.39 9.26 -19.13
CA LEU A 194 -3.42 9.72 -20.07
C LEU A 194 -3.80 11.22 -19.93
N ILE A 195 -2.91 12.06 -19.42
CA ILE A 195 -3.19 13.50 -19.19
C ILE A 195 -3.55 14.27 -20.48
N ASP A 196 -3.10 13.81 -21.65
CA ASP A 196 -3.38 14.49 -22.94
C ASP A 196 -4.73 14.08 -23.55
N GLU A 197 -5.42 13.08 -22.98
CA GLU A 197 -6.70 12.56 -23.49
C GLU A 197 -7.87 13.42 -22.99
N LYS A 198 -8.03 14.59 -23.61
CA LYS A 198 -9.08 15.57 -23.24
C LYS A 198 -10.50 15.04 -23.37
N GLU A 199 -10.75 14.02 -24.20
CA GLU A 199 -12.07 13.40 -24.29
C GLU A 199 -12.52 12.77 -22.96
N ILE A 200 -11.58 12.41 -22.08
CA ILE A 200 -11.89 11.84 -20.76
C ILE A 200 -12.40 12.92 -19.81
N THR A 201 -11.93 14.17 -19.92
CA THR A 201 -12.24 15.25 -18.98
C THR A 201 -13.24 16.27 -19.52
N ASP A 202 -13.25 16.50 -20.83
CA ASP A 202 -13.95 17.62 -21.47
C ASP A 202 -15.17 17.18 -22.31
N ASN A 203 -15.59 15.91 -22.18
CA ASN A 203 -16.80 15.42 -22.86
C ASN A 203 -18.04 16.21 -22.37
N PRO A 204 -18.98 16.59 -23.26
CA PRO A 204 -20.25 17.21 -22.88
C PRO A 204 -21.02 16.53 -21.74
N GLU A 205 -20.85 15.22 -21.50
CA GLU A 205 -21.40 14.54 -20.32
C GLU A 205 -20.89 15.10 -18.97
N TRP A 206 -19.65 15.59 -18.91
CA TRP A 206 -19.04 16.21 -17.71
C TRP A 206 -19.48 17.64 -17.47
N SER A 207 -20.11 18.30 -18.46
CA SER A 207 -20.68 19.65 -18.25
C SER A 207 -21.88 19.65 -17.30
N VAL A 208 -22.53 18.49 -17.12
CA VAL A 208 -23.66 18.28 -16.21
C VAL A 208 -23.19 17.75 -14.85
N LEU A 209 -22.14 16.93 -14.85
CA LEU A 209 -21.54 16.34 -13.66
C LEU A 209 -20.29 17.13 -13.29
N ASN A 210 -20.41 18.16 -12.44
CA ASN A 210 -19.23 18.86 -11.93
C ASN A 210 -18.37 17.87 -11.10
N PRO A 211 -17.20 17.40 -11.60
CA PRO A 211 -16.44 16.34 -10.96
C PRO A 211 -15.68 16.83 -9.72
N THR A 212 -15.67 18.14 -9.46
CA THR A 212 -15.08 18.70 -8.25
C THR A 212 -16.06 18.53 -7.10
N LEU A 213 -15.90 17.45 -6.34
CA LEU A 213 -16.44 17.35 -5.00
C LEU A 213 -15.75 18.45 -4.16
N PRO A 214 -16.47 19.44 -3.61
CA PRO A 214 -15.87 20.34 -2.65
C PRO A 214 -15.47 19.49 -1.44
N ILE A 215 -14.18 19.26 -1.28
CA ILE A 215 -13.62 18.68 -0.07
C ILE A 215 -13.72 19.79 0.98
N TYR A 216 -14.79 19.76 1.78
CA TYR A 216 -14.85 20.54 3.00
C TYR A 216 -13.88 19.88 3.99
N LEU A 217 -12.65 20.39 4.04
CA LEU A 217 -11.70 20.14 5.14
C LEU A 217 -12.08 20.98 6.35
#